data_AF-A0A7S1BPU1-F1
#
_entry.id   AF-A0A7S1BPU1-F1
#
_cell.length_a   1.000
_cell.length_b   1.000
_cell.length_c   1.000
_cell.angle_alpha   90.00
_cell.angle_beta   90.00
_cell.angle_gamma   90.00
#
_symmetry.space_group_name_H-M   'P 1'
#
loop_
_entity.id
_entity.type
_entity.pdbx_description
1 polymer ?
#
loop_
_entity_poly.entity_id
_entity_poly.type
_entity_poly.pdbx_seq_one_letter_code
_entity_poly.pdbx_strand_id
1 'polypeptide(L)'
;MKFTLALVACTSAALATVSAFVPTGARFGVRSSSSSPAVSGLSMSEVFDQEQYIAESKEMRLKHLEEQAMRALEISVENYGNAVFPNAMIAGDVVITHLLHRMGYLASGKCKVMVVDTFHLFDETIPFLRELEAAYDFKAEIFCAEGIPVGDKAGYDARYGADLWKEDIEQYDKVCKVEPFQRGLKTLGTDCMVNGRTRWQGFERAAIDQFENAPIGGGLAKCNPIAYWTFEDTFDYIAKYKILHHPLHAKGYPSHGDAKDTIPIPEDGSVKFVDFKFEGDKSAWLDYASERKGRFVGLANKDGSTKTECGIHVAGAEKTFDRDLWEESSVKPIASNDDAVSIVKGGKASVIAVYAPWCQFCQKMEGDFAAFADQADVEVYKFRGDEERDFVSKELNTESFPTVNVVKPDGTVVKYDSEVRTVEAFNEFVAKTLA
;
A
#
# COMPACT_ATOMS: atom_id res chain seq x y z
N MET A 1 -37.45 -37.93 5.98
CA MET A 1 -36.23 -37.53 6.70
C MET A 1 -36.19 -36.02 6.74
N LYS A 2 -36.36 -35.42 7.94
CA LYS A 2 -36.32 -33.97 8.17
C LYS A 2 -34.97 -33.64 8.79
N PHE A 3 -34.23 -32.70 8.21
CA PHE A 3 -33.02 -32.13 8.81
C PHE A 3 -33.42 -30.93 9.68
N THR A 4 -32.97 -30.95 10.94
CA THR A 4 -33.17 -29.87 11.91
C THR A 4 -31.87 -29.07 12.03
N LEU A 5 -31.98 -27.76 11.89
CA LEU A 5 -30.91 -26.77 12.03
C LEU A 5 -30.54 -26.63 13.52
N ALA A 6 -29.25 -26.77 13.86
CA ALA A 6 -28.75 -26.50 15.22
C ALA A 6 -28.22 -25.06 15.30
N LEU A 7 -28.91 -24.22 16.07
CA LEU A 7 -28.47 -22.88 16.49
C LEU A 7 -27.47 -23.04 17.64
N VAL A 8 -26.26 -22.48 17.51
CA VAL A 8 -25.33 -22.31 18.64
C VAL A 8 -25.60 -20.95 19.27
N ALA A 9 -26.06 -20.96 20.53
CA ALA A 9 -26.31 -19.77 21.32
C ALA A 9 -25.01 -19.25 21.95
N CYS A 10 -24.63 -18.01 21.64
CA CYS A 10 -23.63 -17.25 22.38
C CYS A 10 -24.21 -16.85 23.74
N THR A 11 -23.58 -17.29 24.83
CA THR A 11 -23.87 -16.82 26.18
C THR A 11 -23.20 -15.46 26.43
N SER A 12 -24.01 -14.48 26.78
CA SER A 12 -23.62 -13.13 27.19
C SER A 12 -22.91 -13.15 28.55
N ALA A 13 -21.67 -12.66 28.61
CA ALA A 13 -20.98 -12.35 29.87
C ALA A 13 -21.50 -11.01 30.43
N ALA A 14 -21.92 -11.03 31.70
CA ALA A 14 -22.49 -9.89 32.40
C ALA A 14 -21.44 -8.82 32.74
N LEU A 15 -21.80 -7.56 32.54
CA LEU A 15 -21.10 -6.38 33.04
C LEU A 15 -21.11 -6.38 34.58
N ALA A 16 -19.93 -6.38 35.19
CA ALA A 16 -19.76 -6.12 36.62
C ALA A 16 -19.76 -4.60 36.86
N THR A 17 -20.77 -4.11 37.57
CA THR A 17 -20.85 -2.74 38.09
C THR A 17 -19.93 -2.59 39.31
N VAL A 18 -18.93 -1.73 39.21
CA VAL A 18 -18.11 -1.34 40.37
C VAL A 18 -18.82 -0.20 41.09
N SER A 19 -19.32 -0.48 42.29
CA SER A 19 -19.98 0.47 43.18
C SER A 19 -18.95 1.47 43.75
N ALA A 20 -19.21 2.76 43.57
CA ALA A 20 -18.42 3.83 44.18
C ALA A 20 -18.74 3.93 45.67
N PHE A 21 -17.75 3.66 46.52
CA PHE A 21 -17.84 3.87 47.96
C PHE A 21 -17.40 5.30 48.28
N VAL A 22 -18.34 6.16 48.70
CA VAL A 22 -18.04 7.51 49.21
C VAL A 22 -17.98 7.45 50.74
N PRO A 23 -16.84 7.70 51.39
CA PRO A 23 -16.80 7.92 52.82
C PRO A 23 -17.15 9.38 53.13
N THR A 24 -18.25 9.60 53.82
CA THR A 24 -18.61 10.89 54.42
C THR A 24 -17.74 11.20 55.63
N GLY A 25 -17.13 12.39 55.63
CA GLY A 25 -16.87 13.15 56.86
C GLY A 25 -15.47 13.04 57.47
N ALA A 26 -14.53 13.85 56.99
CA ALA A 26 -13.44 14.37 57.81
C ALA A 26 -13.09 15.80 57.36
N ARG A 27 -13.27 16.77 58.26
CA ARG A 27 -12.89 18.17 58.04
C ARG A 27 -11.37 18.24 57.89
N PHE A 28 -10.88 18.63 56.71
CA PHE A 28 -9.48 18.96 56.52
C PHE A 28 -9.21 20.37 57.06
N GLY A 29 -8.57 20.45 58.22
CA GLY A 29 -7.95 21.66 58.71
C GLY A 29 -6.71 21.96 57.86
N VAL A 30 -6.62 23.20 57.35
CA VAL A 30 -5.42 23.72 56.71
C VAL A 30 -4.31 23.77 57.76
N ARG A 31 -3.30 22.90 57.63
CA ARG A 31 -2.02 23.02 58.34
C ARG A 31 -0.98 23.56 57.37
N SER A 32 -0.47 24.75 57.68
CA SER A 32 0.73 25.31 57.09
C SER A 32 1.98 24.57 57.58
N SER A 33 2.97 24.49 56.69
CA SER A 33 4.40 24.17 56.88
C SER A 33 4.78 22.77 57.40
N SER A 34 5.60 22.03 56.64
CA SER A 34 7.06 22.03 56.83
C SER A 34 7.77 21.01 55.91
N SER A 35 8.86 21.47 55.29
CA SER A 35 10.04 20.71 54.82
C SER A 35 9.87 19.28 54.30
N SER A 36 9.94 19.11 52.97
CA SER A 36 10.39 17.83 52.38
C SER A 36 11.76 17.46 52.96
N PRO A 37 12.01 16.19 53.33
CA PRO A 37 13.34 15.78 53.76
C PRO A 37 14.25 15.88 52.53
N ALA A 38 15.21 16.79 52.57
CA ALA A 38 16.33 16.78 51.64
C ALA A 38 16.99 15.40 51.73
N VAL A 39 17.32 14.82 50.58
CA VAL A 39 18.05 13.56 50.45
C VAL A 39 19.50 13.80 50.90
N SER A 40 19.72 14.00 52.20
CA SER A 40 21.04 14.19 52.80
C SER A 40 21.53 12.84 53.32
N GLY A 41 22.21 12.07 52.46
CA GLY A 41 22.78 10.79 52.89
C GLY A 41 23.41 9.89 51.83
N LEU A 42 23.54 10.28 50.57
CA LEU A 42 24.30 9.49 49.60
C LEU A 42 25.76 9.93 49.60
N SER A 43 26.68 8.98 49.80
CA SER A 43 28.12 9.24 49.78
C SER A 43 28.56 9.77 48.41
N MET A 44 29.38 10.82 48.41
CA MET A 44 29.82 11.60 47.24
C MET A 44 30.62 10.83 46.16
N SER A 45 30.70 9.50 46.22
CA SER A 45 31.44 8.68 45.24
C SER A 45 30.57 7.92 44.22
N GLU A 46 29.23 7.95 44.33
CA GLU A 46 28.33 7.31 43.35
C GLU A 46 27.01 8.09 43.24
N VAL A 47 27.07 9.36 42.85
CA VAL A 47 25.84 10.09 42.48
C VAL A 47 25.38 9.56 41.14
N PHE A 48 24.19 8.96 41.09
CA PHE A 48 23.54 8.55 39.84
C PHE A 48 23.45 9.74 38.89
N ASP A 49 24.17 9.67 37.78
CA ASP A 49 24.08 10.66 36.70
C ASP A 49 22.87 10.33 35.82
N GLN A 50 21.78 11.05 36.06
CA GLN A 50 20.53 10.87 35.35
C GLN A 50 20.66 11.20 33.86
N GLU A 51 21.43 12.22 33.49
CA GLU A 51 21.58 12.63 32.08
C GLU A 51 22.38 11.59 31.30
N GLN A 52 23.47 11.09 31.89
CA GLN A 52 24.25 9.99 31.34
C GLN A 52 23.38 8.74 31.16
N TYR A 53 22.63 8.33 32.19
CA TYR A 53 21.76 7.15 32.10
C TYR A 53 20.69 7.28 31.01
N ILE A 54 20.08 8.47 30.84
CA ILE A 54 19.11 8.73 29.77
C ILE A 54 19.77 8.60 28.40
N ALA A 55 20.97 9.17 28.22
CA ALA A 55 21.72 9.09 26.96
C ALA A 55 22.07 7.63 26.61
N GLU A 56 22.60 6.87 27.57
CA GLU A 56 22.90 5.44 27.41
C GLU A 56 21.64 4.62 27.09
N SER A 57 20.51 4.93 27.74
CA SER A 57 19.23 4.27 27.49
C SER A 57 18.70 4.52 26.08
N LYS A 58 18.84 5.75 25.58
CA LYS A 58 18.50 6.10 24.19
C LYS A 58 19.42 5.39 23.19
N GLU A 59 20.72 5.30 23.48
CA GLU A 59 21.66 4.57 22.63
C GLU A 59 21.33 3.07 22.57
N MET A 60 21.05 2.44 23.72
CA MET A 60 20.62 1.04 23.78
C MET A 60 19.35 0.80 22.97
N ARG A 61 18.36 1.68 23.10
CA ARG A 61 17.11 1.62 22.32
C ARG A 61 17.39 1.70 20.82
N LEU A 62 18.16 2.70 20.39
CA LEU A 62 18.42 2.93 18.97
C LEU A 62 19.22 1.78 18.35
N LYS A 63 20.19 1.22 19.10
CA LYS A 63 20.94 0.04 18.68
C LYS A 63 20.01 -1.17 18.48
N HIS A 64 19.12 -1.43 19.42
CA HIS A 64 18.16 -2.53 19.30
C HIS A 64 17.25 -2.36 18.07
N LEU A 65 16.71 -1.15 17.87
CA LEU A 65 15.85 -0.83 16.74
C LEU A 65 16.57 -0.96 15.38
N GLU A 66 17.85 -0.56 15.32
CA GLU A 66 18.72 -0.74 14.15
C GLU A 66 18.92 -2.23 13.84
N GLU A 67 19.33 -3.03 14.81
CA GLU A 67 19.53 -4.48 14.66
C GLU A 67 18.23 -5.18 14.24
N GLN A 68 17.10 -4.79 14.82
CA GLN A 68 15.78 -5.33 14.49
C GLN A 68 15.36 -5.01 13.05
N ALA A 69 15.58 -3.77 12.59
CA ALA A 69 15.26 -3.34 11.24
C ALA A 69 16.17 -4.01 10.19
N MET A 70 17.48 -4.06 10.44
CA MET A 70 18.42 -4.76 9.57
C MET A 70 18.10 -6.25 9.47
N ARG A 71 17.71 -6.90 10.57
CA ARG A 71 17.31 -8.31 10.54
C ARG A 71 16.04 -8.53 9.71
N ALA A 72 15.05 -7.64 9.79
CA ALA A 72 13.85 -7.73 8.97
C ALA A 72 14.18 -7.56 7.47
N LEU A 73 15.03 -6.58 7.13
CA LEU A 73 15.51 -6.37 5.76
C LEU A 73 16.29 -7.58 5.23
N GLU A 74 17.18 -8.16 6.02
CA GLU A 74 17.94 -9.36 5.65
C GLU A 74 16.98 -10.53 5.34
N ILE A 75 15.99 -10.77 6.21
CA ILE A 75 14.98 -11.81 5.98
C ILE A 75 14.22 -11.55 4.69
N SER A 76 13.82 -10.31 4.43
CA SER A 76 13.12 -9.93 3.19
C SER A 76 13.97 -10.08 1.94
N VAL A 77 15.23 -9.68 1.98
CA VAL A 77 16.08 -9.67 0.78
C VAL A 77 16.71 -11.04 0.49
N GLU A 78 16.99 -11.84 1.51
CA GLU A 78 17.64 -13.15 1.33
C GLU A 78 16.65 -14.31 1.14
N ASN A 79 15.38 -14.19 1.58
CA ASN A 79 14.38 -15.25 1.40
C ASN A 79 13.43 -15.02 0.22
N TYR A 80 13.44 -13.83 -0.39
CA TYR A 80 12.64 -13.48 -1.56
C TYR A 80 13.54 -13.13 -2.74
N GLY A 81 13.09 -13.41 -3.96
CA GLY A 81 13.91 -13.24 -5.16
C GLY A 81 13.96 -11.80 -5.68
N ASN A 82 12.91 -11.01 -5.44
CA ASN A 82 12.75 -9.66 -5.99
C ASN A 82 12.17 -8.71 -4.93
N ALA A 83 12.98 -8.39 -3.92
CA ALA A 83 12.61 -7.35 -2.95
C ALA A 83 12.58 -5.96 -3.62
N VAL A 84 11.49 -5.23 -3.45
CA VAL A 84 11.34 -3.85 -3.93
C VAL A 84 10.94 -2.93 -2.79
N PHE A 85 11.59 -1.77 -2.74
CA PHE A 85 11.32 -0.72 -1.78
C PHE A 85 10.72 0.51 -2.50
N PRO A 86 9.38 0.68 -2.47
CA PRO A 86 8.74 1.93 -2.84
C PRO A 86 9.17 3.05 -1.89
N ASN A 87 9.70 4.13 -2.44
CA ASN A 87 10.35 5.20 -1.69
C ASN A 87 9.75 6.55 -2.09
N ALA A 88 9.24 7.28 -1.09
CA ALA A 88 8.69 8.62 -1.23
C ALA A 88 9.63 9.69 -0.64
N MET A 89 10.84 9.32 -0.23
CA MET A 89 11.90 10.18 0.32
C MET A 89 11.53 10.89 1.63
N ILE A 90 10.52 10.40 2.36
CA ILE A 90 10.21 10.82 3.73
C ILE A 90 11.26 10.32 4.73
N ALA A 91 11.24 10.84 5.97
CA ALA A 91 12.27 10.54 6.98
C ALA A 91 12.50 9.04 7.22
N GLY A 92 11.42 8.24 7.35
CA GLY A 92 11.54 6.79 7.49
C GLY A 92 12.16 6.13 6.26
N ASP A 93 11.83 6.61 5.06
CA ASP A 93 12.31 6.02 3.81
C ASP A 93 13.80 6.28 3.58
N VAL A 94 14.32 7.45 3.95
CA VAL A 94 15.78 7.71 3.86
C VAL A 94 16.57 6.88 4.87
N VAL A 95 15.99 6.57 6.04
CA VAL A 95 16.59 5.62 7.01
C VAL A 95 16.65 4.22 6.40
N ILE A 96 15.56 3.72 5.81
CA ILE A 96 15.55 2.41 5.16
C ILE A 96 16.55 2.36 3.99
N THR A 97 16.63 3.43 3.19
CA THR A 97 17.61 3.56 2.10
C THR A 97 19.04 3.39 2.63
N HIS A 98 19.37 4.11 3.71
CA HIS A 98 20.67 4.03 4.35
C HIS A 98 20.97 2.62 4.92
N LEU A 99 19.99 1.96 5.54
CA LEU A 99 20.13 0.59 6.04
C LEU A 99 20.41 -0.39 4.89
N LEU A 100 19.60 -0.36 3.83
CA LEU A 100 19.79 -1.19 2.63
C LEU A 100 21.15 -0.95 1.98
N HIS A 101 21.61 0.31 1.91
CA HIS A 101 22.94 0.66 1.42
C HIS A 101 24.04 0.03 2.28
N ARG A 102 23.98 0.20 3.61
CA ARG A 102 24.97 -0.37 4.54
C ARG A 102 25.03 -1.90 4.51
N MET A 103 23.92 -2.54 4.15
CA MET A 103 23.84 -3.99 3.95
C MET A 103 24.30 -4.44 2.56
N GLY A 104 24.63 -3.50 1.65
CA GLY A 104 25.05 -3.80 0.28
C GLY A 104 23.92 -4.22 -0.66
N TYR A 105 22.66 -4.12 -0.24
CA TYR A 105 21.51 -4.59 -1.01
C TYR A 105 21.10 -3.66 -2.15
N LEU A 106 21.43 -2.38 -2.04
CA LEU A 106 21.23 -1.44 -3.14
C LEU A 106 22.27 -1.66 -4.25
N ALA A 107 23.56 -1.63 -3.90
CA ALA A 107 24.65 -1.79 -4.86
C ALA A 107 24.66 -3.17 -5.56
N SER A 108 24.24 -4.23 -4.86
CA SER A 108 24.09 -5.57 -5.47
C SER A 108 22.83 -5.73 -6.32
N GLY A 109 21.89 -4.77 -6.27
CA GLY A 109 20.60 -4.86 -6.94
C GLY A 109 19.64 -5.91 -6.36
N LYS A 110 19.97 -6.53 -5.22
CA LYS A 110 19.10 -7.49 -4.52
C LYS A 110 17.82 -6.83 -3.99
N CYS A 111 17.88 -5.54 -3.66
CA CYS A 111 16.70 -4.73 -3.38
C CYS A 111 16.64 -3.55 -4.35
N LYS A 112 15.57 -3.46 -5.14
CA LYS A 112 15.36 -2.35 -6.07
C LYS A 112 14.57 -1.24 -5.40
N VAL A 113 14.91 0.01 -5.71
CA VAL A 113 14.15 1.18 -5.26
C VAL A 113 13.16 1.58 -6.34
N MET A 114 11.89 1.75 -5.98
CA MET A 114 10.82 2.19 -6.87
C MET A 114 10.29 3.54 -6.41
N VAL A 115 10.07 4.47 -7.33
CA VAL A 115 9.50 5.79 -7.03
C VAL A 115 8.30 6.02 -7.94
N VAL A 116 7.25 6.64 -7.39
CA VAL A 116 6.09 7.07 -8.18
C VAL A 116 6.14 8.59 -8.36
N ASP A 117 6.35 9.03 -9.59
CA ASP A 117 6.22 10.43 -9.99
C ASP A 117 4.75 10.73 -10.32
N THR A 118 4.10 11.47 -9.43
CA THR A 118 2.69 11.86 -9.56
C THR A 118 2.50 13.08 -10.47
N PHE A 119 3.61 13.67 -10.94
CA PHE A 119 3.70 15.00 -11.57
C PHE A 119 3.29 16.18 -10.67
N HIS A 120 3.00 15.93 -9.39
CA HIS A 120 2.57 16.93 -8.42
C HIS A 120 3.37 16.91 -7.13
N LEU A 121 4.52 16.22 -7.13
CA LEU A 121 5.49 16.25 -6.03
C LEU A 121 6.04 17.67 -5.85
N PHE A 122 6.72 17.92 -4.75
CA PHE A 122 7.47 19.16 -4.58
C PHE A 122 8.65 19.23 -5.57
N ASP A 123 9.01 20.43 -6.00
CA ASP A 123 10.11 20.66 -6.95
C ASP A 123 11.45 20.10 -6.42
N GLU A 124 11.61 20.03 -5.10
CA GLU A 124 12.80 19.48 -4.45
C GLU A 124 12.88 17.95 -4.48
N THR A 125 11.77 17.25 -4.69
CA THR A 125 11.68 15.80 -4.45
C THR A 125 12.49 14.98 -5.45
N ILE A 126 12.39 15.26 -6.75
CA ILE A 126 13.16 14.54 -7.78
C ILE A 126 14.66 14.91 -7.73
N PRO A 127 15.07 16.18 -7.56
CA PRO A 127 16.47 16.53 -7.30
C PRO A 127 17.05 15.80 -6.08
N PHE A 128 16.32 15.75 -4.96
CA PHE A 128 16.76 15.06 -3.76
C PHE A 128 16.91 13.54 -3.98
N LEU A 129 16.03 12.92 -4.77
CA LEU A 129 16.20 11.52 -5.19
C LEU A 129 17.54 11.32 -5.93
N ARG A 130 17.96 12.25 -6.80
CA ARG A 130 19.25 12.15 -7.50
C ARG A 130 20.44 12.26 -6.54
N GLU A 131 20.33 13.07 -5.49
CA GLU A 131 21.33 13.14 -4.43
C GLU A 131 21.43 11.82 -3.67
N LEU A 132 20.30 11.19 -3.33
CA LEU A 132 20.26 9.87 -2.70
C LEU A 132 20.87 8.77 -3.60
N GLU A 133 20.49 8.73 -4.88
CA GLU A 133 21.04 7.79 -5.87
C GLU A 133 22.57 7.88 -5.92
N ALA A 134 23.11 9.10 -5.95
CA ALA A 134 24.56 9.34 -5.98
C ALA A 134 25.26 8.99 -4.66
N ALA A 135 24.65 9.32 -3.52
CA ALA A 135 25.25 9.07 -2.21
C ALA A 135 25.26 7.59 -1.80
N TYR A 136 24.26 6.83 -2.25
CA TYR A 136 24.06 5.44 -1.83
C TYR A 136 24.23 4.41 -2.95
N ASP A 137 24.74 4.85 -4.11
CA ASP A 137 25.11 4.01 -5.27
C ASP A 137 23.97 3.10 -5.75
N PHE A 138 22.85 3.72 -6.11
CA PHE A 138 21.69 3.01 -6.67
C PHE A 138 20.99 3.82 -7.74
N LYS A 139 20.14 3.13 -8.52
CA LYS A 139 19.23 3.76 -9.47
C LYS A 139 17.79 3.41 -9.14
N ALA A 140 16.93 4.41 -9.01
CA ALA A 140 15.51 4.21 -8.81
C ALA A 140 14.79 3.94 -10.13
N GLU A 141 13.86 3.00 -10.09
CA GLU A 141 12.89 2.72 -11.15
C GLU A 141 11.68 3.65 -10.96
N ILE A 142 11.52 4.62 -11.85
CA ILE A 142 10.50 5.67 -11.70
C ILE A 142 9.29 5.34 -12.58
N PHE A 143 8.12 5.25 -11.95
CA PHE A 143 6.84 5.04 -12.61
C PHE A 143 5.98 6.29 -12.48
N CYS A 144 5.23 6.61 -13.52
CA CYS A 144 4.24 7.70 -13.55
C CYS A 144 3.03 7.25 -14.38
N ALA A 145 2.03 8.12 -14.58
CA ALA A 145 0.82 7.78 -15.32
C ALA A 145 1.14 7.16 -16.69
N GLU A 146 0.46 6.06 -17.03
CA GLU A 146 0.74 5.26 -18.22
C GLU A 146 0.75 6.07 -19.52
N GLY A 147 1.81 5.92 -20.31
CA GLY A 147 1.94 6.57 -21.62
C GLY A 147 2.41 8.04 -21.58
N ILE A 148 2.75 8.57 -20.40
CA ILE A 148 3.36 9.89 -20.25
C ILE A 148 4.83 9.72 -19.82
N PRO A 149 5.78 10.43 -20.44
CA PRO A 149 7.17 10.40 -19.98
C PRO A 149 7.33 10.92 -18.54
N VAL A 150 8.22 10.32 -17.76
CA VAL A 150 8.56 10.79 -16.40
C VAL A 150 8.97 12.27 -16.44
N GLY A 151 8.43 13.08 -15.53
CA GLY A 151 8.65 14.53 -15.48
C GLY A 151 7.86 15.36 -16.49
N ASP A 152 7.09 14.76 -17.41
CA ASP A 152 6.29 15.49 -18.41
C ASP A 152 4.92 15.92 -17.85
N LYS A 153 4.93 16.88 -16.94
CA LYS A 153 3.71 17.49 -16.38
C LYS A 153 2.82 18.10 -17.47
N ALA A 154 3.40 18.67 -18.53
CA ALA A 154 2.64 19.27 -19.63
C ALA A 154 1.87 18.20 -20.42
N GLY A 155 2.50 17.06 -20.70
CA GLY A 155 1.84 15.90 -21.30
C GLY A 155 0.72 15.32 -20.43
N TYR A 156 0.94 15.28 -19.11
CA TYR A 156 -0.12 14.94 -18.16
C TYR A 156 -1.30 15.91 -18.23
N ASP A 157 -1.05 17.21 -18.17
CA ASP A 157 -2.09 18.25 -18.20
C ASP A 157 -2.88 18.23 -19.50
N ALA A 158 -2.22 17.96 -20.63
CA ALA A 158 -2.87 17.85 -21.92
C ALA A 158 -3.82 16.64 -22.00
N ARG A 159 -3.52 15.54 -21.30
CA ARG A 159 -4.32 14.30 -21.34
C ARG A 159 -5.43 14.27 -20.29
N TYR A 160 -5.15 14.75 -19.09
CA TYR A 160 -6.01 14.57 -17.91
C TYR A 160 -6.57 15.88 -17.35
N GLY A 161 -6.06 17.03 -17.78
CA GLY A 161 -6.39 18.34 -17.22
C GLY A 161 -5.53 18.70 -16.00
N ALA A 162 -5.22 19.98 -15.87
CA ALA A 162 -4.31 20.48 -14.82
C ALA A 162 -4.90 20.42 -13.40
N ASP A 163 -6.22 20.35 -13.28
CA ASP A 163 -6.97 20.39 -12.03
C ASP A 163 -7.69 19.07 -11.71
N LEU A 164 -7.30 17.94 -12.34
CA LEU A 164 -7.97 16.64 -12.13
C LEU A 164 -8.11 16.28 -10.64
N TRP A 165 -7.13 16.61 -9.82
CA TRP A 165 -7.16 16.35 -8.38
C TRP A 165 -8.25 17.13 -7.61
N LYS A 166 -8.72 18.27 -8.15
CA LYS A 166 -9.88 19.00 -7.62
C LYS A 166 -11.18 18.45 -8.20
N GLU A 167 -11.16 18.09 -9.47
CA GLU A 167 -12.35 17.69 -10.23
C GLU A 167 -12.78 16.25 -9.88
N ASP A 168 -11.83 15.33 -9.82
CA ASP A 168 -12.04 13.93 -9.47
C ASP A 168 -10.77 13.35 -8.79
N ILE A 169 -10.74 13.44 -7.46
CA ILE A 169 -9.61 12.96 -6.66
C ILE A 169 -9.40 11.44 -6.76
N GLU A 170 -10.46 10.66 -7.02
CA GLU A 170 -10.33 9.22 -7.15
C GLU A 170 -9.69 8.85 -8.48
N GLN A 171 -10.10 9.51 -9.56
CA GLN A 171 -9.45 9.34 -10.85
C GLN A 171 -8.00 9.83 -10.82
N TYR A 172 -7.72 10.95 -10.15
CA TYR A 172 -6.36 11.42 -9.89
C TYR A 172 -5.52 10.36 -9.15
N ASP A 173 -6.00 9.87 -8.01
CA ASP A 173 -5.29 8.85 -7.24
C ASP A 173 -5.09 7.57 -8.06
N LYS A 174 -6.09 7.16 -8.86
CA LYS A 174 -5.99 6.01 -9.77
C LYS A 174 -4.84 6.16 -10.75
N VAL A 175 -4.81 7.25 -11.53
CA VAL A 175 -3.85 7.41 -12.64
C VAL A 175 -2.47 7.87 -12.20
N CYS A 176 -2.36 8.66 -11.13
CA CYS A 176 -1.09 9.23 -10.69
C CYS A 176 -0.40 8.42 -9.59
N LYS A 177 -1.13 7.60 -8.82
CA LYS A 177 -0.59 6.90 -7.65
C LYS A 177 -0.78 5.40 -7.71
N VAL A 178 -2.02 4.94 -7.83
CA VAL A 178 -2.35 3.50 -7.70
C VAL A 178 -1.87 2.71 -8.90
N GLU A 179 -2.25 3.09 -10.12
CA GLU A 179 -1.86 2.38 -11.34
C GLU A 179 -0.32 2.35 -11.52
N PRO A 180 0.42 3.47 -11.42
CA PRO A 180 1.86 3.44 -11.61
C PRO A 180 2.59 2.62 -10.55
N PHE A 181 2.11 2.67 -9.30
CA PHE A 181 2.65 1.85 -8.21
C PHE A 181 2.49 0.36 -8.49
N GLN A 182 1.28 -0.07 -8.86
CA GLN A 182 0.98 -1.47 -9.13
C GLN A 182 1.71 -1.97 -10.38
N ARG A 183 1.71 -1.18 -11.47
CA ARG A 183 2.49 -1.49 -12.66
C ARG A 183 3.98 -1.59 -12.33
N GLY A 184 4.49 -0.73 -11.45
CA GLY A 184 5.86 -0.81 -10.98
C GLY A 184 6.19 -2.12 -10.28
N LEU A 185 5.41 -2.51 -9.27
CA LEU A 185 5.58 -3.78 -8.57
C LEU A 185 5.54 -4.99 -9.53
N LYS A 186 4.58 -4.99 -10.47
CA LYS A 186 4.45 -6.04 -11.48
C LYS A 186 5.62 -6.07 -12.45
N THR A 187 6.05 -4.92 -12.96
CA THR A 187 7.17 -4.79 -13.90
C THR A 187 8.47 -5.26 -13.28
N LEU A 188 8.65 -5.00 -11.98
CA LEU A 188 9.83 -5.39 -11.23
C LEU A 188 9.79 -6.84 -10.72
N GLY A 189 8.68 -7.55 -10.94
CA GLY A 189 8.48 -8.93 -10.49
C GLY A 189 8.46 -9.08 -8.97
N THR A 190 7.96 -8.07 -8.26
CA THR A 190 8.08 -7.98 -6.81
C THR A 190 7.38 -9.12 -6.09
N ASP A 191 8.11 -9.83 -5.24
CA ASP A 191 7.59 -10.87 -4.33
C ASP A 191 7.66 -10.44 -2.86
N CYS A 192 8.50 -9.45 -2.51
CA CYS A 192 8.50 -8.79 -1.21
C CYS A 192 8.58 -7.26 -1.33
N MET A 193 7.62 -6.56 -0.75
CA MET A 193 7.55 -5.10 -0.69
C MET A 193 8.03 -4.57 0.67
N VAL A 194 9.23 -4.00 0.68
CA VAL A 194 9.73 -3.20 1.82
C VAL A 194 9.00 -1.86 1.83
N ASN A 195 8.61 -1.33 2.98
CA ASN A 195 7.94 -0.02 3.05
C ASN A 195 8.19 0.72 4.38
N GLY A 196 8.06 2.05 4.35
CA GLY A 196 8.31 2.94 5.49
C GLY A 196 7.16 3.12 6.50
N ARG A 197 6.18 2.20 6.56
CA ARG A 197 5.08 2.32 7.52
C ARG A 197 5.57 2.05 8.95
N THR A 198 5.11 2.88 9.89
CA THR A 198 5.38 2.72 11.32
C THR A 198 4.08 2.69 12.10
N ARG A 199 4.09 2.04 13.27
CA ARG A 199 2.96 2.12 14.22
C ARG A 199 2.78 3.55 14.74
N TRP A 200 3.86 4.33 14.79
CA TRP A 200 3.85 5.73 15.25
C TRP A 200 2.99 6.64 14.38
N GLN A 201 2.77 6.29 13.11
CA GLN A 201 1.87 7.01 12.20
C GLN A 201 0.38 6.85 12.55
N GLY A 202 0.05 5.98 13.51
CA GLY A 202 -1.27 5.86 14.12
C GLY A 202 -2.36 5.27 13.23
N PHE A 203 -3.62 5.42 13.68
CA PHE A 203 -4.83 5.00 12.96
C PHE A 203 -4.76 3.53 12.48
N GLU A 204 -5.00 3.27 11.19
CA GLU A 204 -4.89 1.95 10.57
C GLU A 204 -3.49 1.32 10.72
N ARG A 205 -2.44 2.13 10.90
CA ARG A 205 -1.06 1.66 11.05
C ARG A 205 -0.71 1.28 12.49
N ALA A 206 -1.54 1.63 13.48
CA ALA A 206 -1.24 1.44 14.90
C ALA A 206 -0.95 -0.02 15.29
N ALA A 207 -1.48 -0.98 14.53
CA ALA A 207 -1.40 -2.41 14.80
C ALA A 207 -0.50 -3.18 13.82
N ILE A 208 0.21 -2.52 12.89
CA ILE A 208 1.11 -3.22 11.97
C ILE A 208 2.28 -3.86 12.72
N ASP A 209 2.83 -4.92 12.12
CA ASP A 209 4.02 -5.63 12.58
C ASP A 209 5.13 -5.53 11.53
N GLN A 210 6.33 -6.07 11.76
CA GLN A 210 7.43 -6.03 10.79
C GLN A 210 7.12 -6.80 9.50
N PHE A 211 6.23 -7.80 9.56
CA PHE A 211 5.78 -8.56 8.40
C PHE A 211 4.26 -8.63 8.36
N GLU A 212 3.69 -8.40 7.18
CA GLU A 212 2.29 -8.71 6.89
C GLU A 212 2.27 -9.87 5.89
N ASN A 213 1.57 -10.94 6.28
CA ASN A 213 1.54 -12.17 5.51
C ASN A 213 0.86 -11.95 4.15
N ALA A 214 1.46 -12.53 3.11
CA ALA A 214 0.77 -12.73 1.84
C ALA A 214 -0.51 -13.57 2.07
N PRO A 215 -1.62 -13.27 1.38
CA PRO A 215 -2.79 -14.14 1.36
C PRO A 215 -2.43 -15.60 1.07
N ILE A 216 -3.12 -16.52 1.75
CA ILE A 216 -3.01 -17.96 1.48
C ILE A 216 -3.42 -18.19 0.02
N GLY A 217 -2.52 -18.70 -0.82
CA GLY A 217 -2.75 -18.92 -2.25
C GLY A 217 -1.91 -18.05 -3.20
N GLY A 218 -1.09 -17.16 -2.65
CA GLY A 218 -0.19 -16.30 -3.42
C GLY A 218 -0.54 -14.82 -3.24
N GLY A 219 0.47 -14.00 -3.00
CA GLY A 219 0.33 -12.57 -2.86
C GLY A 219 1.64 -11.91 -2.45
N LEU A 220 1.65 -10.59 -2.47
CA LEU A 220 2.82 -9.78 -2.19
C LEU A 220 3.16 -9.80 -0.68
N ALA A 221 4.32 -10.35 -0.31
CA ALA A 221 4.81 -10.22 1.06
C ALA A 221 5.13 -8.76 1.35
N LYS A 222 4.85 -8.26 2.57
CA LYS A 222 5.16 -6.87 2.95
C LYS A 222 6.07 -6.87 4.18
N CYS A 223 7.11 -6.04 4.14
CA CYS A 223 8.03 -5.81 5.25
C CYS A 223 8.03 -4.35 5.67
N ASN A 224 7.76 -4.11 6.95
CA ASN A 224 7.80 -2.80 7.60
C ASN A 224 9.01 -2.78 8.56
N PRO A 225 10.25 -2.64 8.08
CA PRO A 225 11.45 -2.88 8.89
C PRO A 225 11.54 -1.97 10.12
N ILE A 226 10.95 -0.77 10.03
CA ILE A 226 10.90 0.25 11.07
C ILE A 226 9.54 0.33 11.79
N ALA A 227 8.72 -0.72 11.75
CA ALA A 227 7.36 -0.73 12.32
C ALA A 227 7.28 -0.19 13.76
N TYR A 228 8.29 -0.50 14.58
CA TYR A 228 8.36 -0.16 16.01
C TYR A 228 9.10 1.14 16.33
N TRP A 229 9.58 1.84 15.31
CA TRP A 229 10.30 3.10 15.49
C TRP A 229 9.30 4.22 15.76
N THR A 230 9.64 5.08 16.72
CA THR A 230 8.99 6.38 16.85
C THR A 230 9.57 7.35 15.83
N PHE A 231 8.90 8.49 15.65
CA PHE A 231 9.44 9.54 14.81
C PHE A 231 10.71 10.19 15.42
N GLU A 232 10.83 10.20 16.75
CA GLU A 232 12.07 10.63 17.43
C GLU A 232 13.22 9.68 17.12
N ASP A 233 13.01 8.36 17.21
CA ASP A 233 14.04 7.36 16.88
C ASP A 233 14.56 7.54 15.44
N THR A 234 13.64 7.85 14.51
CA THR A 234 13.95 8.08 13.10
C THR A 234 14.89 9.27 12.92
N PHE A 235 14.58 10.42 13.53
CA PHE A 235 15.44 11.60 13.44
C PHE A 235 16.72 11.50 14.26
N ASP A 236 16.69 10.80 15.40
CA ASP A 236 17.90 10.50 16.19
C ASP A 236 18.86 9.62 15.35
N TYR A 237 18.34 8.66 14.58
CA TYR A 237 19.14 7.86 13.64
C TYR A 237 19.71 8.69 12.49
N ILE A 238 18.89 9.54 11.87
CA ILE A 238 19.33 10.50 10.83
C ILE A 238 20.47 11.38 11.38
N ALA A 239 20.32 11.90 12.60
CA ALA A 239 21.31 12.77 13.23
C ALA A 239 22.61 12.04 13.60
N LYS A 240 22.51 10.80 14.07
CA LYS A 240 23.65 9.94 14.43
C LYS A 240 24.53 9.64 13.23
N TYR A 241 23.93 9.22 12.12
CA TYR A 241 24.67 8.78 10.92
C TYR A 241 24.82 9.86 9.85
N LYS A 242 24.31 11.07 10.09
CA LYS A 242 24.35 12.20 9.14
C LYS A 242 23.73 11.84 7.78
N ILE A 243 22.58 11.15 7.84
CA ILE A 243 21.86 10.65 6.66
C ILE A 243 21.26 11.83 5.90
N LEU A 244 21.36 11.80 4.56
CA LEU A 244 20.68 12.78 3.72
C LEU A 244 19.17 12.73 4.01
N HIS A 245 18.56 13.88 4.28
CA HIS A 245 17.13 13.99 4.55
C HIS A 245 16.50 15.09 3.71
N HIS A 246 15.21 14.93 3.41
CA HIS A 246 14.53 15.82 2.47
C HIS A 246 14.63 17.29 2.92
N PRO A 247 14.93 18.24 2.00
CA PRO A 247 15.11 19.65 2.35
C PRO A 247 13.85 20.31 2.91
N LEU A 248 12.66 19.74 2.64
CA LEU A 248 11.40 20.22 3.22
C LEU A 248 11.35 20.07 4.75
N HIS A 249 12.17 19.21 5.36
CA HIS A 249 12.27 19.16 6.82
C HIS A 249 12.77 20.50 7.39
N ALA A 250 13.63 21.23 6.67
CA ALA A 250 14.08 22.57 7.03
C ALA A 250 13.01 23.65 6.76
N LYS A 251 11.93 23.31 6.05
CA LYS A 251 10.80 24.19 5.72
C LYS A 251 9.55 23.92 6.56
N GLY A 252 9.64 23.02 7.54
CA GLY A 252 8.54 22.75 8.47
C GLY A 252 7.67 21.54 8.13
N TYR A 253 8.07 20.70 7.18
CA TYR A 253 7.29 19.53 6.76
C TYR A 253 7.82 18.25 7.42
N PRO A 254 7.14 17.66 8.41
CA PRO A 254 7.51 16.34 8.94
C PRO A 254 7.26 15.21 7.93
N SER A 255 6.28 15.38 7.05
CA SER A 255 5.97 14.44 5.97
C SER A 255 5.59 15.22 4.71
N HIS A 256 5.77 14.61 3.55
CA HIS A 256 5.49 15.24 2.26
C HIS A 256 5.04 14.22 1.22
N GLY A 257 4.16 14.65 0.31
CA GLY A 257 3.75 13.90 -0.88
C GLY A 257 3.54 14.85 -2.03
N ASP A 258 2.31 15.02 -2.47
CA ASP A 258 2.01 16.01 -3.50
C ASP A 258 2.01 17.42 -2.89
N ALA A 259 2.67 18.37 -3.55
CA ALA A 259 2.83 19.74 -3.05
C ALA A 259 1.51 20.46 -2.82
N LYS A 260 0.50 20.15 -3.64
CA LYS A 260 -0.85 20.73 -3.58
C LYS A 260 -1.65 20.37 -2.31
N ASP A 261 -1.32 19.27 -1.64
CA ASP A 261 -2.11 18.71 -0.53
C ASP A 261 -1.28 18.49 0.74
N THR A 262 -0.08 19.06 0.79
CA THR A 262 0.84 18.95 1.92
C THR A 262 1.14 20.33 2.52
N ILE A 263 0.96 20.47 3.82
CA ILE A 263 1.27 21.67 4.62
C ILE A 263 2.35 21.41 5.67
N PRO A 264 3.08 22.44 6.14
CA PRO A 264 3.98 22.30 7.27
C PRO A 264 3.22 22.07 8.58
N ILE A 265 3.91 21.53 9.59
CA ILE A 265 3.38 21.33 10.94
C ILE A 265 4.33 21.95 11.96
N PRO A 266 3.85 22.82 12.88
CA PRO A 266 2.61 23.56 12.77
C PRO A 266 2.53 24.35 11.44
N GLU A 267 1.36 24.82 11.06
CA GLU A 267 1.14 25.52 9.78
C GLU A 267 2.00 26.78 9.59
N ASP A 268 2.50 27.35 10.68
CA ASP A 268 3.44 28.47 10.65
C ASP A 268 4.88 28.06 10.28
N GLY A 269 5.16 26.77 10.16
CA GLY A 269 6.47 26.21 9.85
C GLY A 269 7.51 26.44 10.95
N SER A 270 7.09 26.69 12.19
CA SER A 270 7.97 27.03 13.31
C SER A 270 8.86 25.87 13.78
N VAL A 271 8.46 24.63 13.51
CA VAL A 271 9.21 23.42 13.89
C VAL A 271 9.91 22.87 12.67
N LYS A 272 11.23 22.68 12.75
CA LYS A 272 12.07 22.30 11.61
C LYS A 272 13.15 21.31 12.06
N PHE A 273 13.72 20.60 11.10
CA PHE A 273 14.94 19.82 11.30
C PHE A 273 16.03 20.33 10.35
N VAL A 274 17.06 20.96 10.90
CA VAL A 274 18.14 21.67 10.19
C VAL A 274 19.47 21.24 10.79
N ASP A 275 20.46 20.95 9.95
CA ASP A 275 21.81 20.54 10.38
C ASP A 275 21.80 19.45 11.46
N PHE A 276 20.91 18.46 11.27
CA PHE A 276 20.72 17.31 12.16
C PHE A 276 20.22 17.66 13.57
N LYS A 277 19.51 18.78 13.72
CA LYS A 277 18.93 19.24 14.98
C LYS A 277 17.52 19.78 14.76
N PHE A 278 16.68 19.61 15.78
CA PHE A 278 15.38 20.25 15.81
C PHE A 278 15.49 21.72 16.19
N GLU A 279 14.73 22.56 15.49
CA GLU A 279 14.43 23.93 15.86
C GLU A 279 12.92 24.03 16.18
N GLY A 280 12.56 24.87 17.16
CA GLY A 280 11.17 25.01 17.63
C GLY A 280 10.72 23.94 18.63
N ASP A 281 9.42 23.94 18.94
CA ASP A 281 8.82 22.93 19.83
C ASP A 281 8.58 21.61 19.08
N LYS A 282 9.57 20.72 19.14
CA LYS A 282 9.54 19.42 18.45
C LYS A 282 8.35 18.53 18.82
N SER A 283 7.62 18.81 19.91
CA SER A 283 6.42 18.03 20.28
C SER A 283 5.36 18.02 19.17
N ALA A 284 5.26 19.09 18.38
CA ALA A 284 4.31 19.15 17.25
C ALA A 284 4.60 18.12 16.15
N TRP A 285 5.85 17.66 16.02
CA TRP A 285 6.24 16.59 15.08
C TRP A 285 6.27 15.23 15.77
N LEU A 286 6.81 15.19 16.98
CA LEU A 286 7.20 13.94 17.64
C LEU A 286 6.05 13.27 18.39
N ASP A 287 4.88 13.90 18.51
CA ASP A 287 3.71 13.26 19.10
C ASP A 287 3.17 12.10 18.22
N TYR A 288 2.43 11.18 18.83
CA TYR A 288 1.85 10.04 18.13
C TYR A 288 0.90 10.50 17.02
N ALA A 289 0.99 9.84 15.86
CA ALA A 289 0.23 10.14 14.65
C ALA A 289 0.42 11.55 14.06
N SER A 290 1.41 12.33 14.52
CA SER A 290 1.60 13.71 14.05
C SER A 290 2.44 13.85 12.78
N GLU A 291 3.28 12.86 12.44
CA GLU A 291 4.11 12.84 11.22
C GLU A 291 3.29 13.18 9.96
N ARG A 292 2.13 12.54 9.80
CA ARG A 292 1.28 12.67 8.60
C ARG A 292 0.19 13.73 8.73
N LYS A 293 0.15 14.49 9.82
CA LYS A 293 -0.93 15.45 10.11
C LYS A 293 -1.09 16.53 9.03
N GLY A 294 0.00 16.90 8.36
CA GLY A 294 0.00 17.89 7.28
C GLY A 294 -0.31 17.33 5.89
N ARG A 295 -0.63 16.03 5.76
CA ARG A 295 -0.93 15.38 4.47
C ARG A 295 -2.42 15.48 4.14
N PHE A 296 -2.73 15.45 2.84
CA PHE A 296 -4.10 15.38 2.29
C PHE A 296 -5.02 16.56 2.70
N VAL A 297 -4.43 17.71 3.01
CA VAL A 297 -5.19 18.87 3.46
C VAL A 297 -6.04 19.42 2.32
N GLY A 298 -7.33 19.63 2.60
CA GLY A 298 -8.31 20.09 1.61
C GLY A 298 -8.88 18.98 0.71
N LEU A 299 -8.57 17.71 0.99
CA LEU A 299 -9.10 16.57 0.23
C LEU A 299 -10.17 15.80 1.02
N ALA A 300 -11.25 15.43 0.33
CA ALA A 300 -12.32 14.59 0.83
C ALA A 300 -12.53 13.38 -0.08
N ASN A 301 -12.91 12.24 0.49
CA ASN A 301 -13.34 11.06 -0.25
C ASN A 301 -14.75 11.30 -0.86
N LYS A 302 -15.20 10.45 -1.80
CA LYS A 302 -16.55 10.58 -2.41
C LYS A 302 -17.70 10.52 -1.40
N ASP A 303 -17.50 9.84 -0.28
CA ASP A 303 -18.46 9.78 0.82
C ASP A 303 -18.47 11.04 1.71
N GLY A 304 -17.62 12.03 1.42
CA GLY A 304 -17.47 13.28 2.15
C GLY A 304 -16.56 13.20 3.39
N SER A 305 -15.99 12.03 3.70
CA SER A 305 -15.03 11.90 4.81
C SER A 305 -13.67 12.50 4.45
N THR A 306 -12.94 13.00 5.46
CA THR A 306 -11.58 13.52 5.28
C THR A 306 -10.64 12.40 4.84
N LYS A 307 -9.85 12.64 3.80
CA LYS A 307 -8.81 11.71 3.37
C LYS A 307 -7.64 11.73 4.37
N THR A 308 -7.32 10.58 4.96
CA THR A 308 -6.21 10.44 5.93
C THR A 308 -5.05 9.57 5.42
N GLU A 309 -5.23 8.91 4.28
CA GLU A 309 -4.31 7.90 3.76
C GLU A 309 -4.15 7.99 2.23
N CYS A 310 -2.98 7.58 1.76
CA CYS A 310 -2.69 7.48 0.33
C CYS A 310 -3.49 6.32 -0.29
N GLY A 311 -4.00 6.51 -1.51
CA GLY A 311 -4.72 5.46 -2.24
C GLY A 311 -3.92 4.17 -2.48
N ILE A 312 -2.59 4.19 -2.32
CA ILE A 312 -1.73 3.00 -2.42
C ILE A 312 -1.71 2.13 -1.15
N HIS A 313 -2.24 2.63 -0.03
CA HIS A 313 -2.19 1.96 1.27
C HIS A 313 -3.57 1.51 1.77
N VAL A 314 -4.62 1.68 0.98
CA VAL A 314 -5.97 1.17 1.32
C VAL A 314 -6.05 -0.32 1.01
N ALA A 315 -6.83 -1.07 1.81
CA ALA A 315 -7.06 -2.49 1.57
C ALA A 315 -7.63 -2.68 0.15
N GLY A 316 -7.02 -3.58 -0.63
CA GLY A 316 -7.33 -3.77 -2.05
C GLY A 316 -6.42 -3.00 -3.01
N ALA A 317 -5.61 -2.04 -2.56
CA ALA A 317 -4.60 -1.38 -3.41
C ALA A 317 -3.43 -2.31 -3.79
N GLU A 318 -3.27 -3.44 -3.09
CA GLU A 318 -2.37 -4.53 -3.51
C GLU A 318 -3.00 -5.48 -4.53
N LYS A 319 -4.34 -5.49 -4.68
CA LYS A 319 -4.95 -6.16 -5.81
C LYS A 319 -4.55 -5.34 -7.01
N THR A 320 -3.72 -5.92 -7.88
CA THR A 320 -3.43 -5.35 -9.19
C THR A 320 -4.76 -4.88 -9.77
N PHE A 321 -4.94 -3.57 -9.97
CA PHE A 321 -5.86 -3.01 -10.98
C PHE A 321 -5.25 -3.38 -12.32
N ASP A 322 -5.26 -4.68 -12.53
CA ASP A 322 -5.08 -5.34 -13.79
C ASP A 322 -6.29 -4.81 -14.57
N ARG A 323 -6.08 -3.75 -15.39
CA ARG A 323 -7.11 -3.10 -16.21
C ARG A 323 -8.04 -4.19 -16.70
N ASP A 324 -9.27 -4.17 -16.20
CA ASP A 324 -10.16 -5.26 -16.54
C ASP A 324 -10.43 -5.19 -18.05
N LEU A 325 -10.50 -6.34 -18.71
CA LEU A 325 -10.72 -6.36 -20.15
C LEU A 325 -12.21 -6.17 -20.41
N TRP A 326 -12.56 -5.44 -21.47
CA TRP A 326 -13.96 -5.30 -21.92
C TRP A 326 -14.90 -4.53 -20.96
N GLU A 327 -14.43 -3.53 -20.20
CA GLU A 327 -15.29 -2.72 -19.29
C GLU A 327 -16.39 -1.92 -20.02
N GLU A 328 -16.18 -1.51 -21.27
CA GLU A 328 -17.13 -0.74 -22.09
C GLU A 328 -17.48 -1.49 -23.39
N SER A 329 -18.02 -2.71 -23.28
CA SER A 329 -18.37 -3.52 -24.45
C SER A 329 -19.64 -4.35 -24.24
N SER A 330 -20.12 -5.02 -25.31
CA SER A 330 -21.22 -5.98 -25.23
C SER A 330 -20.87 -7.29 -24.52
N VAL A 331 -19.60 -7.48 -24.10
CA VAL A 331 -19.16 -8.66 -23.34
C VAL A 331 -19.59 -8.53 -21.88
N LYS A 332 -20.45 -9.43 -21.42
CA LYS A 332 -21.06 -9.35 -20.09
C LYS A 332 -20.15 -9.93 -19.00
N PRO A 333 -19.93 -9.23 -17.87
CA PRO A 333 -19.16 -9.79 -16.76
C PRO A 333 -19.91 -10.90 -16.03
N ILE A 334 -19.20 -11.97 -15.68
CA ILE A 334 -19.64 -12.98 -14.71
C ILE A 334 -18.98 -12.65 -13.37
N ALA A 335 -19.79 -12.36 -12.35
CA ALA A 335 -19.30 -11.82 -11.07
C ALA A 335 -18.84 -12.88 -10.06
N SER A 336 -19.29 -14.13 -10.20
CA SER A 336 -19.00 -15.20 -9.24
C SER A 336 -19.00 -16.60 -9.87
N ASN A 337 -18.45 -17.58 -9.14
CA ASN A 337 -18.50 -18.99 -9.52
C ASN A 337 -19.95 -19.51 -9.64
N ASP A 338 -20.85 -19.04 -8.78
CA ASP A 338 -22.27 -19.43 -8.82
C ASP A 338 -22.99 -18.89 -10.08
N ASP A 339 -22.63 -17.67 -10.51
CA ASP A 339 -23.14 -17.09 -11.75
C ASP A 339 -22.62 -17.86 -12.96
N ALA A 340 -21.34 -18.23 -12.97
CA ALA A 340 -20.75 -19.06 -14.03
C ALA A 340 -21.48 -20.41 -14.14
N VAL A 341 -21.72 -21.08 -13.01
CA VAL A 341 -22.47 -22.35 -12.95
C VAL A 341 -23.91 -22.16 -13.43
N SER A 342 -24.55 -21.04 -13.07
CA SER A 342 -25.93 -20.72 -13.49
C SER A 342 -26.03 -20.48 -14.98
N ILE A 343 -25.03 -19.84 -15.60
CA ILE A 343 -24.95 -19.67 -17.06
C ILE A 343 -24.74 -21.02 -17.74
N VAL A 344 -23.80 -21.84 -17.24
CA VAL A 344 -23.53 -23.18 -17.79
C VAL A 344 -24.78 -24.07 -17.72
N LYS A 345 -25.52 -24.04 -16.61
CA LYS A 345 -26.74 -24.86 -16.42
C LYS A 345 -28.03 -24.17 -16.87
N GLY A 346 -27.93 -22.97 -17.46
CA GLY A 346 -29.04 -22.07 -17.72
C GLY A 346 -29.94 -22.44 -18.90
N GLY A 347 -29.61 -23.50 -19.64
CA GLY A 347 -30.42 -23.98 -20.77
C GLY A 347 -30.29 -23.15 -22.04
N LYS A 348 -29.40 -22.14 -22.08
CA LYS A 348 -29.18 -21.25 -23.21
C LYS A 348 -27.76 -21.39 -23.73
N ALA A 349 -27.60 -21.33 -25.06
CA ALA A 349 -26.28 -21.27 -25.65
C ALA A 349 -25.61 -19.93 -25.34
N SER A 350 -24.32 -19.96 -25.00
CA SER A 350 -23.53 -18.77 -24.72
C SER A 350 -22.05 -18.99 -25.02
N VAL A 351 -21.28 -17.91 -25.07
CA VAL A 351 -19.82 -17.94 -25.20
C VAL A 351 -19.20 -17.33 -23.95
N ILE A 352 -18.19 -18.00 -23.38
CA ILE A 352 -17.46 -17.50 -22.20
C ILE A 352 -15.97 -17.41 -22.54
N ALA A 353 -15.40 -16.21 -22.45
CA ALA A 353 -13.96 -16.01 -22.40
C ALA A 353 -13.48 -16.04 -20.95
N VAL A 354 -12.70 -17.06 -20.61
CA VAL A 354 -11.94 -17.10 -19.36
C VAL A 354 -10.59 -16.44 -19.60
N TYR A 355 -10.30 -15.38 -18.85
CA TYR A 355 -9.12 -14.52 -19.06
C TYR A 355 -8.40 -14.21 -17.75
N ALA A 356 -7.20 -13.65 -17.90
CA ALA A 356 -6.45 -13.01 -16.84
C ALA A 356 -6.05 -11.62 -17.35
N PRO A 357 -6.25 -10.52 -16.60
CA PRO A 357 -6.03 -9.20 -17.18
C PRO A 357 -4.54 -8.90 -17.45
N TRP A 358 -3.63 -9.59 -16.75
CA TRP A 358 -2.19 -9.57 -17.03
C TRP A 358 -1.76 -10.34 -18.28
N CYS A 359 -2.61 -11.17 -18.88
CA CYS A 359 -2.22 -12.01 -20.01
C CYS A 359 -2.18 -11.21 -21.32
N GLN A 360 -0.99 -11.09 -21.92
CA GLN A 360 -0.78 -10.41 -23.21
C GLN A 360 -1.66 -10.97 -24.35
N PHE A 361 -1.98 -12.27 -24.32
CA PHE A 361 -2.85 -12.88 -25.33
C PHE A 361 -4.32 -12.52 -25.12
N CYS A 362 -4.76 -12.34 -23.87
CA CYS A 362 -6.10 -11.82 -23.57
C CYS A 362 -6.23 -10.38 -24.05
N GLN A 363 -5.22 -9.55 -23.77
CA GLN A 363 -5.17 -8.15 -24.20
C GLN A 363 -5.18 -8.04 -25.74
N LYS A 364 -4.40 -8.88 -26.44
CA LYS A 364 -4.37 -8.90 -27.90
C LYS A 364 -5.71 -9.32 -28.52
N MET A 365 -6.47 -10.18 -27.84
CA MET A 365 -7.79 -10.64 -28.27
C MET A 365 -8.91 -9.63 -27.98
N GLU A 366 -8.66 -8.61 -27.16
CA GLU A 366 -9.70 -7.73 -26.60
C GLU A 366 -10.58 -7.09 -27.69
N GLY A 367 -9.96 -6.49 -28.71
CA GLY A 367 -10.67 -5.79 -29.79
C GLY A 367 -11.56 -6.71 -30.63
N ASP A 368 -11.00 -7.83 -31.12
CA ASP A 368 -11.75 -8.79 -31.95
C ASP A 368 -12.87 -9.48 -31.17
N PHE A 369 -12.65 -9.80 -29.89
CA PHE A 369 -13.66 -10.44 -29.06
C PHE A 369 -14.80 -9.48 -28.70
N ALA A 370 -14.50 -8.19 -28.49
CA ALA A 370 -15.53 -7.16 -28.33
C ALA A 370 -16.38 -7.00 -29.60
N ALA A 371 -15.73 -6.89 -30.76
CA ALA A 371 -16.41 -6.78 -32.05
C ALA A 371 -17.26 -8.02 -32.36
N PHE A 372 -16.78 -9.22 -32.00
CA PHE A 372 -17.56 -10.45 -32.08
C PHE A 372 -18.81 -10.39 -31.19
N ALA A 373 -18.68 -9.92 -29.94
CA ALA A 373 -19.81 -9.82 -29.01
C ALA A 373 -20.91 -8.87 -29.49
N ASP A 374 -20.56 -7.81 -30.23
CA ASP A 374 -21.54 -6.86 -30.79
C ASP A 374 -22.44 -7.48 -31.88
N GLN A 375 -22.02 -8.56 -32.50
CA GLN A 375 -22.72 -9.19 -33.64
C GLN A 375 -23.14 -10.65 -33.39
N ALA A 376 -22.78 -11.22 -32.24
CA ALA A 376 -23.08 -12.62 -31.94
C ALA A 376 -24.57 -12.83 -31.68
N ASP A 377 -25.13 -13.92 -32.21
CA ASP A 377 -26.52 -14.34 -31.96
C ASP A 377 -26.74 -14.96 -30.56
N VAL A 378 -25.65 -15.14 -29.80
CA VAL A 378 -25.65 -15.71 -28.45
C VAL A 378 -25.03 -14.73 -27.46
N GLU A 379 -25.37 -14.87 -26.18
CA GLU A 379 -24.77 -14.03 -25.16
C GLU A 379 -23.28 -14.36 -24.98
N VAL A 380 -22.46 -13.31 -24.94
CA VAL A 380 -21.01 -13.40 -24.79
C VAL A 380 -20.62 -12.85 -23.43
N TYR A 381 -19.83 -13.63 -22.69
CA TYR A 381 -19.45 -13.39 -21.32
C TYR A 381 -17.94 -13.36 -21.14
N LYS A 382 -17.49 -12.64 -20.11
CA LYS A 382 -16.11 -12.69 -19.60
C LYS A 382 -16.10 -13.23 -18.17
N PHE A 383 -15.11 -14.07 -17.86
CA PHE A 383 -14.86 -14.57 -16.51
C PHE A 383 -13.37 -14.47 -16.16
N ARG A 384 -13.07 -13.74 -15.08
CA ARG A 384 -11.70 -13.55 -14.61
C ARG A 384 -11.22 -14.82 -13.87
N GLY A 385 -10.37 -15.60 -14.53
CA GLY A 385 -9.97 -16.93 -14.06
C GLY A 385 -8.64 -17.00 -13.30
N ASP A 386 -7.85 -15.92 -13.25
CA ASP A 386 -6.57 -15.84 -12.50
C ASP A 386 -6.68 -16.11 -11.01
N GLU A 387 -7.79 -15.71 -10.40
CA GLU A 387 -8.05 -15.91 -8.97
C GLU A 387 -8.75 -17.25 -8.68
N GLU A 388 -9.32 -17.91 -9.69
CA GLU A 388 -10.24 -19.06 -9.56
C GLU A 388 -9.75 -20.31 -10.33
N ARG A 389 -8.44 -20.57 -10.33
CA ARG A 389 -7.75 -21.60 -11.13
C ARG A 389 -8.40 -22.99 -11.07
N ASP A 390 -8.67 -23.47 -9.86
CA ASP A 390 -9.23 -24.82 -9.65
C ASP A 390 -10.66 -24.94 -10.18
N PHE A 391 -11.44 -23.86 -10.09
CA PHE A 391 -12.80 -23.80 -10.58
C PHE A 391 -12.83 -23.78 -12.10
N VAL A 392 -12.07 -22.86 -12.74
CA VAL A 392 -12.09 -22.71 -14.20
C VAL A 392 -11.53 -23.93 -14.94
N SER A 393 -10.59 -24.66 -14.32
CA SER A 393 -10.09 -25.91 -14.86
C SER A 393 -11.18 -27.00 -14.88
N LYS A 394 -11.95 -27.13 -13.80
CA LYS A 394 -12.98 -28.18 -13.66
C LYS A 394 -14.27 -27.87 -14.42
N GLU A 395 -14.76 -26.64 -14.32
CA GLU A 395 -16.10 -26.27 -14.79
C GLU A 395 -16.08 -25.58 -16.16
N LEU A 396 -14.97 -24.94 -16.54
CA LEU A 396 -14.85 -24.15 -17.76
C LEU A 396 -13.70 -24.60 -18.68
N ASN A 397 -13.21 -25.84 -18.52
CA ASN A 397 -12.19 -26.48 -19.37
C ASN A 397 -10.96 -25.59 -19.65
N THR A 398 -10.53 -24.81 -18.64
CA THR A 398 -9.50 -23.78 -18.79
C THR A 398 -8.21 -24.17 -18.07
N GLU A 399 -7.16 -24.42 -18.85
CA GLU A 399 -5.80 -24.69 -18.35
C GLU A 399 -4.84 -23.51 -18.58
N SER A 400 -5.17 -22.61 -19.51
CA SER A 400 -4.35 -21.43 -19.87
C SER A 400 -5.24 -20.28 -20.39
N PHE A 401 -4.69 -19.07 -20.46
CA PHE A 401 -5.42 -17.86 -20.85
C PHE A 401 -4.94 -17.29 -22.19
N PRO A 402 -5.85 -16.75 -23.03
CA PRO A 402 -7.31 -16.84 -22.92
C PRO A 402 -7.83 -18.23 -23.31
N THR A 403 -8.83 -18.72 -22.60
CA THR A 403 -9.65 -19.86 -23.07
C THR A 403 -11.04 -19.33 -23.44
N VAL A 404 -11.48 -19.60 -24.66
CA VAL A 404 -12.84 -19.27 -25.11
C VAL A 404 -13.63 -20.58 -25.18
N ASN A 405 -14.82 -20.60 -24.61
CA ASN A 405 -15.69 -21.76 -24.60
C ASN A 405 -17.07 -21.40 -25.18
N VAL A 406 -17.66 -22.34 -25.92
CA VAL A 406 -19.10 -22.34 -26.21
C VAL A 406 -19.79 -23.24 -25.20
N VAL A 407 -20.76 -22.69 -24.49
CA VAL A 407 -21.68 -23.44 -23.63
C VAL A 407 -22.90 -23.82 -24.47
N LYS A 408 -23.18 -25.11 -24.57
CA LYS A 408 -24.39 -25.63 -25.24
C LYS A 408 -25.61 -25.53 -24.32
N PRO A 409 -26.84 -25.56 -24.87
CA PRO A 409 -28.07 -25.56 -24.07
C PRO A 409 -28.19 -26.73 -23.07
N ASP A 410 -27.47 -27.84 -23.29
CA ASP A 410 -27.44 -28.97 -22.36
C ASP A 410 -26.40 -28.83 -21.24
N GLY A 411 -25.67 -27.72 -21.20
CA GLY A 411 -24.61 -27.41 -20.25
C GLY A 411 -23.23 -27.97 -20.61
N THR A 412 -23.07 -28.56 -21.80
CA THR A 412 -21.76 -29.00 -22.29
C THR A 412 -20.89 -27.79 -22.63
N VAL A 413 -19.68 -27.73 -22.07
CA VAL A 413 -18.70 -26.68 -22.32
C VAL A 413 -17.69 -27.18 -23.37
N VAL A 414 -17.66 -26.55 -24.54
CA VAL A 414 -16.77 -26.91 -25.66
C VAL A 414 -15.72 -25.82 -25.84
N LYS A 415 -14.46 -26.21 -25.74
CA LYS A 415 -13.31 -25.31 -25.84
C LYS A 415 -12.98 -24.94 -27.30
N TYR A 416 -12.61 -23.69 -27.51
CA TYR A 416 -12.02 -23.21 -28.76
C TYR A 416 -10.51 -23.50 -28.81
N ASP A 417 -10.11 -24.48 -29.62
CA ASP A 417 -8.72 -24.95 -29.68
C ASP A 417 -7.84 -24.21 -30.71
N SER A 418 -8.40 -23.25 -31.46
CA SER A 418 -7.65 -22.52 -32.49
C SER A 418 -6.88 -21.31 -31.93
N GLU A 419 -5.71 -21.05 -32.52
CA GLU A 419 -4.88 -19.88 -32.23
C GLU A 419 -5.36 -18.61 -32.97
N VAL A 420 -6.19 -18.76 -34.00
CA VAL A 420 -6.76 -17.62 -34.74
C VAL A 420 -7.89 -17.01 -33.91
N ARG A 421 -7.81 -15.72 -33.60
CA ARG A 421 -8.76 -15.04 -32.70
C ARG A 421 -9.46 -13.86 -33.38
N THR A 422 -9.90 -14.06 -34.61
CA THR A 422 -10.67 -13.04 -35.36
C THR A 422 -12.18 -13.25 -35.17
N VAL A 423 -12.93 -12.20 -35.48
CA VAL A 423 -14.39 -12.19 -35.46
C VAL A 423 -14.99 -13.34 -36.28
N GLU A 424 -14.49 -13.59 -37.48
CA GLU A 424 -14.96 -14.66 -38.37
C GLU A 424 -14.71 -16.04 -37.77
N ALA A 425 -13.53 -16.23 -37.19
CA ALA A 425 -13.13 -17.52 -36.61
C ALA A 425 -13.99 -17.88 -35.39
N PHE A 426 -14.40 -16.89 -34.60
CA PHE A 426 -15.35 -17.09 -33.49
C PHE A 426 -16.74 -17.45 -34.00
N ASN A 427 -17.27 -16.73 -35.01
CA ASN A 427 -18.57 -17.04 -35.61
C ASN A 427 -18.63 -18.47 -36.17
N GLU A 428 -17.60 -18.88 -36.94
CA GLU A 428 -17.54 -20.23 -37.50
C GLU A 428 -17.53 -21.30 -36.41
N PHE A 429 -16.81 -21.06 -35.33
CA PHE A 429 -16.76 -21.99 -34.20
C PHE A 429 -18.10 -22.11 -33.49
N VAL A 430 -18.76 -20.99 -33.21
CA VAL A 430 -20.09 -20.98 -32.59
C VAL A 430 -21.09 -21.72 -33.47
N ALA A 431 -21.15 -21.41 -34.77
CA ALA A 431 -22.04 -22.07 -35.71
C ALA A 431 -21.80 -23.58 -35.79
N LYS A 432 -20.53 -24.01 -35.90
CA LYS A 432 -20.18 -25.43 -35.94
C LYS A 432 -20.51 -26.19 -34.65
N THR A 433 -20.41 -25.50 -33.51
CA THR A 433 -20.60 -26.14 -32.19
C THR A 433 -22.08 -26.24 -31.81
N LEU A 434 -22.91 -25.31 -32.30
CA LEU A 434 -24.35 -25.25 -32.02
C LEU A 434 -25.22 -25.87 -33.12
N ALA A 435 -24.66 -26.18 -34.30
CA ALA A 435 -25.28 -27.04 -35.30
C ALA A 435 -25.43 -28.48 -34.79
#